data_AF-A0A6I3E0H0-F1
#
_entry.id   AF-A0A6I3E0H0-F1
#
_cell.length_a   1.000
_cell.length_b   1.000
_cell.length_c   1.000
_cell.angle_alpha   90.00
_cell.angle_beta   90.00
_cell.angle_gamma   90.00
#
_symmetry.space_group_name_H-M   'P 1'
#
loop_
_entity.id
_entity.type
_entity.pdbx_description
1 polymer ?
#
loop_
_entity_poly.entity_id
_entity_poly.type
_entity_poly.pdbx_seq_one_letter_code
_entity_poly.pdbx_strand_id
1 'polypeptide(L)'
;MTWSLDTTNSVAGMVDGYGKGSANTQLMKVQAGAGDSTNNVALLALSYGGTDSSVGQWYVPSNSEVIAILSMSQNDNDFGGLIDQGWYWSSTQEPNDPSMIIASVHRYGSFVAAPKSWLLYLRPVRAF
;
A
#
# COMPACT_ATOMS: atom_id res chain seq x y z
N MET A 1 3.38 4.85 11.02
CA MET A 1 2.71 3.63 10.57
C MET A 1 3.68 2.83 9.71
N THR A 2 3.65 1.50 9.83
CA THR A 2 4.57 0.60 9.13
C THR A 2 3.82 -0.32 8.18
N TRP A 3 4.53 -0.91 7.23
CA TRP A 3 3.98 -1.93 6.34
C TRP A 3 3.78 -3.27 7.06
N SER A 4 4.76 -3.63 7.89
CA SER A 4 4.73 -4.77 8.80
C SER A 4 5.77 -4.58 9.90
N LEU A 5 5.52 -5.11 11.10
CA LEU A 5 6.53 -5.17 12.16
C LEU A 5 7.53 -6.32 11.94
N ASP A 6 7.20 -7.29 11.08
CA ASP A 6 8.12 -8.33 10.65
C ASP A 6 8.85 -7.90 9.37
N THR A 7 10.07 -7.41 9.61
CA THR A 7 11.03 -6.96 8.61
C THR A 7 11.98 -8.06 8.16
N THR A 8 11.86 -9.28 8.69
CA THR A 8 12.82 -10.36 8.45
C THR A 8 12.31 -11.43 7.50
N ASN A 9 10.99 -11.62 7.42
CA ASN A 9 10.40 -12.64 6.55
C ASN A 9 9.63 -12.05 5.38
N SER A 10 9.69 -12.76 4.25
CA SER A 10 8.78 -12.52 3.13
C SER A 10 7.40 -13.06 3.40
N VAL A 11 6.39 -12.35 2.92
CA VAL A 11 5.01 -12.81 2.97
C VAL A 11 4.74 -13.64 1.73
N ALA A 12 4.59 -14.95 1.91
CA ALA A 12 4.36 -15.87 0.81
C ALA A 12 3.07 -15.53 0.05
N GLY A 13 3.13 -15.62 -1.29
CA GLY A 13 1.97 -15.42 -2.16
C GLY A 13 1.67 -13.97 -2.53
N MET A 14 2.51 -13.01 -2.12
CA MET A 14 2.39 -11.63 -2.62
C MET A 14 2.81 -11.53 -4.08
N VAL A 15 2.00 -10.80 -4.85
CA VAL A 15 2.21 -10.63 -6.29
C VAL A 15 1.92 -9.18 -6.68
N ASP A 16 2.73 -8.60 -7.57
CA ASP A 16 2.40 -7.30 -8.16
C ASP A 16 1.44 -7.44 -9.35
N GLY A 17 0.60 -6.44 -9.56
CA GLY A 17 -0.32 -6.38 -10.70
C GLY A 17 -1.67 -5.78 -10.37
N TYR A 18 -2.45 -5.49 -11.40
CA TYR A 18 -3.82 -4.98 -11.26
C TYR A 18 -4.73 -5.99 -10.54
N GLY A 19 -5.52 -5.50 -9.59
CA GLY A 19 -6.41 -6.30 -8.76
C GLY A 19 -5.70 -7.11 -7.67
N LYS A 20 -4.38 -6.98 -7.50
CA LYS A 20 -3.61 -7.75 -6.51
C LYS A 20 -3.57 -7.09 -5.14
N GLY A 21 -3.81 -5.78 -5.04
CA GLY A 21 -3.71 -5.07 -3.77
C GLY A 21 -4.64 -5.62 -2.69
N SER A 22 -5.85 -6.04 -3.05
CA SER A 22 -6.82 -6.61 -2.11
C SER A 22 -6.33 -7.92 -1.49
N ALA A 23 -5.86 -8.86 -2.32
CA ALA A 23 -5.31 -10.14 -1.88
C ALA A 23 -4.04 -9.94 -1.04
N ASN A 24 -3.11 -9.09 -1.50
CA ASN A 24 -1.88 -8.78 -0.76
C ASN A 24 -2.20 -8.15 0.60
N THR A 25 -3.18 -7.24 0.68
CA THR A 25 -3.62 -6.63 1.95
C THR A 25 -4.13 -7.68 2.94
N GLN A 26 -4.85 -8.70 2.47
CA GLN A 26 -5.27 -9.80 3.36
C GLN A 26 -4.07 -10.62 3.86
N LEU A 27 -3.04 -10.81 3.04
CA LEU A 27 -1.79 -11.46 3.45
C LEU A 27 -1.01 -10.61 4.47
N MET A 28 -0.91 -9.29 4.25
CA MET A 28 -0.28 -8.35 5.19
C MET A 28 -0.96 -8.39 6.56
N LYS A 29 -2.31 -8.44 6.59
CA LYS A 29 -3.11 -8.49 7.81
C LYS A 29 -2.77 -9.68 8.71
N VAL A 30 -2.46 -10.83 8.10
CA VAL A 30 -2.21 -12.08 8.82
C VAL A 30 -0.73 -12.37 9.02
N GLN A 31 0.17 -11.48 8.56
CA GLN A 31 1.59 -11.65 8.82
C GLN A 31 1.87 -11.59 10.32
N ALA A 32 2.82 -12.41 10.79
CA ALA A 32 3.32 -12.30 12.15
C ALA A 32 3.78 -10.86 12.42
N GLY A 33 3.40 -10.29 13.57
CA GLY A 33 3.70 -8.89 13.86
C GLY A 33 2.87 -7.89 13.05
N ALA A 34 1.69 -8.26 12.54
CA ALA A 34 0.81 -7.30 11.88
C ALA A 34 0.38 -6.14 12.80
N GLY A 35 0.46 -6.25 14.13
CA GLY A 35 0.06 -5.15 15.02
C GLY A 35 -1.43 -4.81 14.92
N ASP A 36 -1.78 -3.54 15.02
CA ASP A 36 -3.14 -3.01 14.90
C ASP A 36 -3.23 -1.88 13.86
N SER A 37 -4.41 -1.28 13.69
CA SER A 37 -4.64 -0.18 12.75
C SER A 37 -3.89 1.12 13.08
N THR A 38 -3.29 1.27 14.27
CA THR A 38 -2.41 2.42 14.57
C THR A 38 -1.00 2.23 14.01
N ASN A 39 -0.55 0.99 13.87
CA ASN A 39 0.84 0.68 13.54
C ASN A 39 1.04 -0.04 12.21
N ASN A 40 -0.04 -0.53 11.58
CA ASN A 40 0.01 -1.30 10.33
C ASN A 40 -0.89 -0.73 9.23
N VAL A 41 -0.29 -0.54 8.06
CA VAL A 41 -0.92 0.08 6.90
C VAL A 41 -2.07 -0.74 6.31
N ALA A 42 -2.01 -2.07 6.33
CA ALA A 42 -3.09 -2.93 5.86
C ALA A 42 -4.31 -2.85 6.79
N LEU A 43 -4.09 -2.89 8.10
CA LEU A 43 -5.15 -2.73 9.08
C LEU A 43 -5.77 -1.33 9.04
N LEU A 44 -4.95 -0.28 8.84
CA LEU A 44 -5.47 1.06 8.62
C LEU A 44 -6.35 1.11 7.37
N ALA A 45 -5.88 0.58 6.25
CA ALA A 45 -6.64 0.56 5.00
C ALA A 45 -7.99 -0.13 5.20
N LEU A 46 -8.01 -1.31 5.81
CA LEU A 46 -9.25 -2.06 6.07
C LEU A 46 -10.21 -1.29 7.00
N SER A 47 -9.70 -0.44 7.88
CA SER A 47 -10.52 0.40 8.77
C SER A 47 -10.99 1.73 8.17
N TYR A 48 -10.54 2.10 6.96
CA TYR A 48 -10.72 3.44 6.39
C TYR A 48 -12.18 3.90 6.25
N GLY A 49 -13.12 2.95 6.01
CA GLY A 49 -14.56 3.25 5.96
C GLY A 49 -15.19 3.65 7.30
N GLY A 50 -14.44 3.60 8.40
CA GLY A 50 -14.91 3.95 9.74
C GLY A 50 -16.04 3.06 10.23
N THR A 51 -17.29 3.54 10.06
CA THR A 51 -18.52 2.84 10.47
C THR A 51 -19.49 2.61 9.30
N ASP A 52 -19.11 2.96 8.07
CA ASP A 52 -19.98 2.76 6.91
C ASP A 52 -19.88 1.32 6.35
N SER A 53 -20.70 1.01 5.34
CA SER A 53 -20.73 -0.32 4.72
C SER A 53 -19.48 -0.67 3.90
N SER A 54 -18.58 0.29 3.70
CA SER A 54 -17.31 0.10 2.97
C SER A 54 -16.15 -0.33 3.86
N VAL A 55 -16.34 -0.35 5.18
CA VAL A 55 -15.36 -0.92 6.12
C VAL A 55 -14.98 -2.35 5.71
N GLY A 56 -13.67 -2.63 5.69
CA GLY A 56 -13.12 -3.91 5.24
C GLY A 56 -13.04 -4.09 3.72
N GLN A 57 -13.60 -3.18 2.92
CA GLN A 57 -13.53 -3.22 1.44
C GLN A 57 -12.32 -2.46 0.89
N TRP A 58 -11.75 -1.56 1.69
CA TRP A 58 -10.58 -0.76 1.35
C TRP A 58 -9.29 -1.56 1.53
N TYR A 59 -8.35 -1.40 0.62
CA TYR A 59 -7.08 -2.12 0.61
C TYR A 59 -5.91 -1.24 0.22
N VAL A 60 -4.71 -1.70 0.54
CA VAL A 60 -3.45 -1.09 0.11
C VAL A 60 -3.19 -1.52 -1.34
N PRO A 61 -3.16 -0.60 -2.31
CA PRO A 61 -2.95 -0.93 -3.73
C PRO A 61 -1.60 -1.64 -3.95
N SER A 62 -1.51 -2.53 -4.93
CA SER A 62 -0.24 -3.04 -5.44
C SER A 62 0.56 -1.91 -6.10
N ASN A 63 1.86 -2.09 -6.33
CA ASN A 63 2.68 -1.07 -6.99
C ASN A 63 2.15 -0.75 -8.40
N SER A 64 1.72 -1.76 -9.16
CA SER A 64 1.06 -1.56 -10.45
C SER A 64 -0.21 -0.68 -10.34
N GLU A 65 -1.02 -0.89 -9.29
CA GLU A 65 -2.22 -0.07 -9.04
C GLU A 65 -1.86 1.36 -8.59
N VAL A 66 -0.84 1.52 -7.74
CA VAL A 66 -0.33 2.84 -7.33
C VAL A 66 0.12 3.62 -8.56
N ILE A 67 0.94 3.02 -9.43
CA ILE A 67 1.42 3.68 -10.65
C ILE A 67 0.26 4.17 -11.53
N ALA A 68 -0.81 3.38 -11.66
CA ALA A 68 -1.99 3.80 -12.42
C ALA A 68 -2.74 4.97 -11.75
N ILE A 69 -2.90 4.96 -10.43
CA ILE A 69 -3.50 6.08 -9.69
C ILE A 69 -2.67 7.36 -9.90
N LEU A 70 -1.35 7.24 -9.76
CA LEU A 70 -0.42 8.36 -9.86
C LEU A 70 -0.31 8.91 -11.30
N SER A 71 -0.47 8.07 -12.33
CA SER A 71 -0.45 8.53 -13.71
C SER A 71 -1.75 9.25 -14.11
N MET A 72 -2.88 8.83 -13.53
CA MET A 72 -4.17 9.53 -13.73
C MET A 72 -4.16 10.93 -13.11
N SER A 73 -3.55 11.09 -11.93
CA SER A 73 -3.51 12.38 -11.23
C SER A 73 -2.52 13.40 -11.81
N GLN A 74 -1.60 12.99 -12.69
CA GLN A 74 -0.75 13.95 -13.42
C GLN A 74 -1.52 14.73 -14.49
N ASN A 75 -2.64 14.19 -14.97
CA ASN A 75 -3.44 14.82 -16.04
C ASN A 75 -4.60 15.66 -15.48
N ASP A 76 -5.10 15.33 -14.30
CA ASP A 76 -6.16 16.08 -13.62
C ASP A 76 -5.63 16.65 -12.31
N ASN A 77 -5.51 17.97 -12.23
CA ASN A 77 -5.20 18.72 -11.00
C ASN A 77 -6.20 18.47 -9.85
N ASP A 78 -7.28 17.72 -10.10
CA ASP A 78 -8.38 17.44 -9.18
C ASP A 78 -8.44 16.00 -8.65
N PHE A 79 -7.55 15.09 -9.08
CA PHE A 79 -7.58 13.72 -8.55
C PHE A 79 -6.93 13.62 -7.16
N GLY A 80 -7.68 14.06 -6.15
CA GLY A 80 -7.71 13.39 -4.85
C GLY A 80 -6.69 13.81 -3.80
N GLY A 81 -6.00 14.94 -3.92
CA GLY A 81 -5.14 15.45 -2.84
C GLY A 81 -3.86 14.64 -2.64
N LEU A 82 -3.30 14.11 -3.73
CA LEU A 82 -1.97 13.51 -3.70
C LEU A 82 -0.91 14.60 -3.49
N ILE A 83 0.03 14.35 -2.58
CA ILE A 83 1.12 15.25 -2.26
C ILE A 83 2.18 15.17 -3.37
N ASP A 84 2.58 16.34 -3.90
CA ASP A 84 3.68 16.43 -4.84
C ASP A 84 4.96 15.89 -4.20
N GLN A 85 5.67 15.03 -4.93
CA GLN A 85 6.84 14.28 -4.43
C GLN A 85 6.57 13.38 -3.21
N GLY A 86 5.31 13.10 -2.89
CA GLY A 86 4.95 12.13 -1.86
C GLY A 86 5.26 10.70 -2.28
N TRP A 87 5.88 9.94 -1.37
CA TRP A 87 6.07 8.49 -1.51
C TRP A 87 4.87 7.75 -0.93
N TYR A 88 4.33 6.80 -1.68
CA TYR A 88 3.15 6.05 -1.31
C TYR A 88 3.48 4.60 -1.02
N TRP A 89 2.83 4.06 0.01
CA TRP A 89 2.80 2.64 0.28
C TRP A 89 2.18 1.88 -0.89
N SER A 90 2.79 0.74 -1.22
CA SER A 90 2.12 -0.33 -1.96
C SER A 90 2.10 -1.62 -1.14
N SER A 91 1.21 -2.53 -1.49
CA SER A 91 1.18 -3.89 -0.93
C SER A 91 2.16 -4.84 -1.63
N THR A 92 3.01 -4.34 -2.53
CA THR A 92 4.02 -5.12 -3.23
C THR A 92 5.30 -5.17 -2.40
N GLN A 93 5.68 -6.38 -2.00
CA GLN A 93 6.96 -6.64 -1.35
C GLN A 93 8.10 -6.67 -2.38
N GLU A 94 9.30 -6.22 -2.00
CA GLU A 94 10.49 -6.38 -2.85
C GLU A 94 10.86 -7.88 -2.92
N PRO A 95 11.03 -8.48 -4.13
CA PRO A 95 11.21 -9.93 -4.26
C PRO A 95 12.49 -10.52 -3.67
N ASN A 96 13.55 -9.73 -3.57
CA ASN A 96 14.90 -10.15 -3.21
C ASN A 96 15.30 -9.76 -1.78
N ASP A 97 14.55 -8.88 -1.13
CA ASP A 97 14.81 -8.37 0.20
C ASP A 97 13.53 -8.37 1.06
N PRO A 98 13.41 -9.30 2.02
CA PRO A 98 12.24 -9.41 2.88
C PRO A 98 12.00 -8.18 3.77
N SER A 99 13.00 -7.31 3.95
CA SER A 99 12.90 -6.10 4.76
C SER A 99 12.32 -4.91 3.99
N MET A 100 12.21 -5.04 2.66
CA MET A 100 11.84 -3.96 1.76
C MET A 100 10.47 -4.18 1.10
N ILE A 101 9.90 -3.07 0.67
CA ILE A 101 8.68 -2.98 -0.14
C ILE A 101 8.93 -2.11 -1.35
N ILE A 102 8.05 -2.17 -2.33
CA ILE A 102 8.08 -1.24 -3.45
C ILE A 102 7.22 -0.01 -3.11
N ALA A 103 7.82 1.17 -3.06
CA ALA A 103 7.14 2.44 -2.88
C ALA A 103 7.21 3.26 -4.16
N SER A 104 6.13 3.99 -4.50
CA SER A 104 6.09 4.80 -5.73
C SER A 104 5.89 6.28 -5.41
N VAL A 105 6.42 7.17 -6.25
CA VAL A 105 6.32 8.62 -6.11
C VAL A 105 5.44 9.24 -7.19
N HIS A 106 4.54 10.14 -6.78
CA HIS A 106 3.53 10.76 -7.65
C HIS A 106 4.12 11.45 -8.90
N ARG A 107 5.17 12.26 -8.73
CA ARG A 107 5.64 13.16 -9.79
C ARG A 107 6.43 12.47 -10.91
N TYR A 108 7.03 11.32 -10.64
CA TYR A 108 8.00 10.71 -11.56
C TYR A 108 7.60 9.33 -12.06
N GLY A 109 6.44 8.80 -11.62
CA GLY A 109 6.05 7.40 -11.89
C GLY A 109 7.14 6.38 -11.49
N SER A 110 8.08 6.82 -10.66
CA SER A 110 9.25 6.07 -10.25
C SER A 110 8.94 5.26 -9.01
N PHE A 111 9.64 4.16 -8.83
CA PHE A 111 9.53 3.30 -7.66
C PHE A 111 10.89 3.05 -7.03
N VAL A 112 10.90 2.76 -5.72
CA VAL A 112 12.09 2.39 -4.97
C VAL A 112 11.80 1.21 -4.08
N ALA A 113 12.84 0.45 -3.76
CA ALA A 113 12.82 -0.40 -2.58
C ALA A 113 12.91 0.50 -1.33
N ALA A 114 11.93 0.40 -0.45
CA ALA A 114 11.85 1.16 0.79
C ALA A 114 11.75 0.21 1.99
N PRO A 115 12.35 0.53 3.15
CA PRO A 115 12.17 -0.28 4.36
C PRO A 115 10.70 -0.37 4.75
N LYS A 116 10.25 -1.55 5.19
CA LYS A 116 8.89 -1.76 5.76
C LYS A 116 8.55 -0.81 6.92
N SER A 117 9.55 -0.22 7.57
CA SER A 117 9.41 0.70 8.70
C SER A 117 9.34 2.18 8.32
N TRP A 118 9.61 2.55 7.06
CA TRP A 118 9.59 3.95 6.64
C TRP A 118 8.21 4.58 6.79
N LEU A 119 8.15 5.90 6.96
CA LEU A 119 6.87 6.62 7.02
C LEU A 119 6.51 7.12 5.63
N LEU A 120 5.55 6.47 5.00
CA LEU A 120 5.03 6.82 3.67
C LEU A 120 3.54 7.18 3.73
N TYR A 121 3.05 7.83 2.67
CA TYR A 121 1.64 8.14 2.52
C TYR A 121 0.84 6.89 2.14
N LEU A 122 -0.38 6.77 2.67
CA LEU A 122 -1.32 5.72 2.30
C LEU A 122 -2.42 6.31 1.43
N ARG A 123 -2.72 5.64 0.32
CA ARG A 123 -3.92 5.89 -0.49
C ARG A 123 -4.71 4.59 -0.64
N PRO A 124 -5.68 4.31 0.24
CA PRO A 124 -6.49 3.10 0.13
C PRO A 124 -7.37 3.18 -1.11
N VAL A 125 -7.62 2.03 -1.72
CA VAL A 125 -8.55 1.88 -2.85
C VAL A 125 -9.58 0.81 -2.53
N ARG A 126 -10.71 0.82 -3.24
CA ARG A 126 -11.73 -0.23 -3.19
C ARG A 126 -12.20 -0.58 -4.60
N ALA A 127 -12.56 -1.84 -4.79
CA ALA A 127 -13.23 -2.30 -6.00
C ALA A 127 -14.75 -2.15 -5.84
N PHE A 128 -15.47 -2.03 -6.97
CA PHE A 128 -16.92 -1.87 -7.05
C PHE A 128 -17.51 -2.87 -8.03
#